data_AF-A0A8T4KMY2-F1
#
_entry.id   AF-A0A8T4KMY2-F1
#
_cell.length_a   1.000
_cell.length_b   1.000
_cell.length_c   1.000
_cell.angle_alpha   90.00
_cell.angle_beta   90.00
_cell.angle_gamma   90.00
#
_symmetry.space_group_name_H-M   'P 1'
#
loop_
_entity.id
_entity.type
_entity.pdbx_description
1 polymer ?
#
loop_
_entity_poly.entity_id
_entity_poly.type
_entity_poly.pdbx_seq_one_letter_code
_entity_poly.pdbx_strand_id
1 'polypeptide(L)'
;DKINSNDLGEGNYLCFQFKSEQFNRCSKMRCRTKLPYMGALEDYNDFQIAVNKILGRPLVKEYEVRFKRTINAINLELPTTTTIPEQTIHTVQTGETLSDIAQKYGVTVDAIKQANGLIDDTIDPGQKLVIPSGSTTTIPTGTTVPPRTCDMNMACRSKLGIQTQFQKHGVMEFIETTKPAVVRLMGGFDRTAEIKQKSPCTFIVGINWDTSFPDKNGDPSIKAQEWFDKNHENIKNSFIDCWEGYNEFVPDRDKAEQEMRWFSQFEIKRMQLLESIGKKACIGTFSTGNPPEFNWWLYFKDAVDYATKNGHYLSLHEYDSPRMNTNFGSDGMGWTTGRYRRVYSMFGFSLPLVITESGIDSGGCPGTCGWRSHTDANSYIEDLKWYDSVLKQDSYVIGAAIFHYGQYGWESFEIHPELIGDNGNNGPLVSYMNSLTC
;
A
#
# COMPACT_ATOMS: atom_id res chain seq x y z
N ASP A 1 38.30 10.22 -26.87
CA ASP A 1 38.86 10.20 -28.23
C ASP A 1 38.16 9.17 -29.10
N LYS A 2 38.20 9.38 -30.43
CA LYS A 2 37.34 8.76 -31.46
C LYS A 2 37.26 7.23 -31.36
N ILE A 3 36.05 6.70 -31.17
CA ILE A 3 35.72 5.29 -31.42
C ILE A 3 35.01 5.24 -32.77
N ASN A 4 35.52 4.39 -33.67
CA ASN A 4 34.98 4.17 -35.00
C ASN A 4 33.76 3.23 -34.91
N SER A 5 32.68 3.53 -35.64
CA SER A 5 31.38 2.86 -35.48
C SER A 5 31.33 1.39 -35.91
N ASN A 6 32.43 0.87 -36.46
CA ASN A 6 32.49 -0.47 -37.04
C ASN A 6 32.95 -1.56 -36.06
N ASP A 7 33.32 -1.22 -34.81
CA ASP A 7 33.80 -2.19 -33.79
C ASP A 7 32.74 -2.58 -32.74
N LEU A 8 31.48 -2.16 -32.89
CA LEU A 8 30.39 -2.51 -31.96
C LEU A 8 29.43 -3.50 -32.64
N GLY A 9 29.54 -4.78 -32.27
CA GLY A 9 28.54 -5.80 -32.62
C GLY A 9 27.17 -5.49 -32.01
N GLU A 10 26.11 -6.01 -32.63
CA GLU A 10 24.72 -5.80 -32.21
C GLU A 10 24.52 -6.15 -30.72
N GLY A 11 24.02 -5.19 -29.95
CA GLY A 11 23.69 -5.35 -28.53
C GLY A 11 24.50 -4.51 -27.52
N ASN A 12 25.46 -3.69 -27.96
CA ASN A 12 26.28 -2.89 -27.04
C ASN A 12 25.89 -1.39 -26.97
N TYR A 13 25.89 -0.81 -25.77
CA TYR A 13 25.72 0.63 -25.51
C TYR A 13 27.01 1.26 -24.98
N LEU A 14 27.28 2.51 -25.41
CA LEU A 14 28.34 3.38 -24.89
C LEU A 14 27.78 4.32 -23.81
N CYS A 15 28.35 4.31 -22.62
CA CYS A 15 28.06 5.29 -21.57
C CYS A 15 29.17 6.35 -21.49
N PHE A 16 28.79 7.64 -21.55
CA PHE A 16 29.66 8.78 -21.31
C PHE A 16 29.37 9.39 -19.93
N GLN A 17 30.42 9.79 -19.21
CA GLN A 17 30.32 10.51 -17.95
C GLN A 17 30.74 11.97 -18.17
N PHE A 18 29.83 12.93 -17.96
CA PHE A 18 30.14 14.36 -18.04
C PHE A 18 30.23 14.98 -16.64
N LYS A 19 31.16 15.92 -16.45
CA LYS A 19 31.19 16.79 -15.26
C LYS A 19 30.22 17.96 -15.45
N SER A 20 29.60 18.41 -14.35
CA SER A 20 28.45 19.35 -14.31
C SER A 20 28.58 20.61 -15.19
N GLU A 21 29.77 21.15 -15.37
CA GLU A 21 30.01 22.36 -16.18
C GLU A 21 29.84 22.15 -17.70
N GLN A 22 29.90 20.91 -18.20
CA GLN A 22 29.75 20.62 -19.63
C GLN A 22 28.29 20.46 -20.09
N PHE A 23 27.35 20.33 -19.16
CA PHE A 23 25.93 20.13 -19.47
C PHE A 23 25.31 21.35 -20.17
N ASN A 24 25.72 22.58 -19.77
CA ASN A 24 25.22 23.83 -20.34
C ASN A 24 25.61 24.06 -21.81
N ARG A 25 26.59 23.31 -22.36
CA ARG A 25 26.95 23.38 -23.79
C ARG A 25 26.15 22.40 -24.66
N CYS A 26 25.54 21.35 -24.09
CA CYS A 26 24.78 20.35 -24.85
C CYS A 26 23.37 20.82 -25.26
N SER A 27 22.82 21.86 -24.63
CA SER A 27 21.51 22.44 -24.97
C SER A 27 21.43 23.05 -26.38
N LYS A 28 22.55 23.21 -27.07
CA LYS A 28 22.62 23.73 -28.46
C LYS A 28 22.77 22.66 -29.54
N MET A 29 22.85 21.36 -29.20
CA MET A 29 22.98 20.29 -30.19
C MET A 29 21.63 19.61 -30.46
N ARG A 30 21.17 19.66 -31.71
CA ARG A 30 20.00 18.91 -32.19
C ARG A 30 20.38 17.43 -32.34
N CYS A 31 20.24 16.63 -31.28
CA CYS A 31 20.36 15.16 -31.38
C CYS A 31 18.99 14.53 -31.73
N ARG A 32 18.99 13.62 -32.72
CA ARG A 32 17.80 13.10 -33.40
C ARG A 32 17.28 11.75 -32.89
N THR A 33 17.73 11.25 -31.75
CA THR A 33 17.34 9.91 -31.28
C THR A 33 17.27 9.84 -29.75
N LYS A 34 16.09 9.47 -29.23
CA LYS A 34 15.82 9.21 -27.80
C LYS A 34 16.15 7.75 -27.47
N LEU A 35 16.83 7.48 -26.35
CA LEU A 35 16.96 6.15 -25.73
C LEU A 35 16.60 6.23 -24.23
N PRO A 36 15.99 5.17 -23.63
CA PRO A 36 15.49 5.16 -22.26
C PRO A 36 16.57 4.82 -21.21
N TYR A 37 16.32 5.24 -19.98
CA TYR A 37 17.23 5.24 -18.82
C TYR A 37 17.26 3.88 -18.10
N MET A 38 18.46 3.35 -17.79
CA MET A 38 18.67 2.20 -16.88
C MET A 38 19.30 2.70 -15.56
N GLY A 39 18.77 2.25 -14.43
CA GLY A 39 19.05 2.73 -13.08
C GLY A 39 20.47 2.46 -12.54
N ALA A 40 20.79 3.10 -11.41
CA ALA A 40 22.10 3.11 -10.77
C ALA A 40 22.35 1.86 -9.90
N LEU A 41 23.59 1.37 -9.90
CA LEU A 41 24.11 0.32 -9.01
C LEU A 41 24.63 0.97 -7.70
N GLU A 42 24.32 0.39 -6.54
CA GLU A 42 24.43 1.04 -5.23
C GLU A 42 25.74 0.82 -4.45
N ASP A 43 26.78 0.15 -4.96
CA ASP A 43 28.03 -0.02 -4.17
C ASP A 43 29.33 0.06 -4.99
N TYR A 44 30.34 0.76 -4.46
CA TYR A 44 31.63 1.02 -5.15
C TYR A 44 32.45 -0.26 -5.36
N ASN A 45 32.23 -1.27 -4.50
CA ASN A 45 32.90 -2.56 -4.57
C ASN A 45 32.31 -3.49 -5.66
N ASP A 46 31.00 -3.44 -5.89
CA ASP A 46 30.34 -4.24 -6.93
C ASP A 46 30.65 -3.71 -8.34
N PHE A 47 30.84 -2.39 -8.47
CA PHE A 47 31.31 -1.76 -9.70
C PHE A 47 32.73 -2.24 -10.09
N GLN A 48 33.66 -2.32 -9.14
CA GLN A 48 35.04 -2.79 -9.42
C GLN A 48 35.11 -4.29 -9.73
N ILE A 49 34.26 -5.10 -9.09
CA ILE A 49 34.17 -6.54 -9.37
C ILE A 49 33.59 -6.78 -10.78
N ALA A 50 32.53 -6.04 -11.15
CA ALA A 50 31.94 -6.10 -12.49
C ALA A 50 32.93 -5.62 -13.57
N VAL A 51 33.64 -4.51 -13.35
CA VAL A 51 34.62 -3.96 -14.29
C VAL A 51 35.81 -4.89 -14.52
N ASN A 52 36.37 -5.52 -13.48
CA ASN A 52 37.51 -6.44 -13.64
C ASN A 52 37.12 -7.76 -14.34
N LYS A 53 35.88 -8.22 -14.16
CA LYS A 53 35.32 -9.39 -14.84
C LYS A 53 35.04 -9.12 -16.33
N ILE A 54 34.62 -7.90 -16.68
CA ILE A 54 34.38 -7.46 -18.07
C ILE A 54 35.70 -7.24 -18.84
N LEU A 55 36.75 -6.76 -18.16
CA LEU A 55 38.05 -6.45 -18.78
C LEU A 55 39.02 -7.65 -18.87
N GLY A 56 38.60 -8.85 -18.44
CA GLY A 56 39.41 -10.07 -18.53
C GLY A 56 40.72 -10.03 -17.74
N ARG A 57 40.80 -9.22 -16.67
CA ARG A 57 42.02 -9.07 -15.86
C ARG A 57 42.04 -10.11 -14.72
N PRO A 58 43.20 -10.72 -14.40
CA PRO A 58 43.30 -11.56 -13.21
C PRO A 58 43.17 -10.70 -11.94
N LEU A 59 42.45 -11.22 -10.93
CA LEU A 59 42.34 -10.59 -9.61
C LEU A 59 43.72 -10.57 -8.95
N VAL A 60 44.37 -9.41 -8.90
CA VAL A 60 45.66 -9.24 -8.24
C VAL A 60 45.44 -8.71 -6.83
N LYS A 61 45.60 -9.62 -5.85
CA LYS A 61 45.73 -9.50 -4.38
C LYS A 61 44.59 -10.10 -3.58
N GLU A 62 44.94 -11.20 -2.90
CA GLU A 62 44.28 -11.70 -1.70
C GLU A 62 44.18 -10.56 -0.66
N TYR A 63 42.95 -10.18 -0.32
CA TYR A 63 42.70 -9.52 0.96
C TYR A 63 42.56 -10.62 2.00
N GLU A 64 43.62 -10.85 2.76
CA GLU A 64 43.61 -11.67 3.97
C GLU A 64 42.64 -11.01 4.97
N VAL A 65 41.42 -11.54 5.09
CA VAL A 65 40.45 -11.12 6.12
C VAL A 65 40.98 -11.60 7.47
N ARG A 66 41.78 -10.76 8.14
CA ARG A 66 42.17 -11.00 9.53
C ARG A 66 40.99 -10.71 10.44
N PHE A 67 40.26 -11.77 10.82
CA PHE A 67 39.41 -11.73 12.00
C PHE A 67 40.28 -11.49 13.24
N LYS A 68 40.30 -10.25 13.76
CA LYS A 68 40.78 -10.01 15.12
C LYS A 68 39.72 -10.52 16.10
N ARG A 69 39.87 -11.78 16.49
CA ARG A 69 39.33 -12.31 17.75
C ARG A 69 39.99 -11.57 18.90
N THR A 70 39.19 -10.83 19.66
CA THR A 70 39.36 -10.73 21.12
C THR A 70 38.02 -11.08 21.73
N ILE A 71 37.83 -12.37 22.04
CA ILE A 71 36.75 -12.81 22.91
C ILE A 71 37.32 -12.69 24.33
N ASN A 72 36.88 -11.68 25.08
CA ASN A 72 36.93 -11.78 26.53
C ASN A 72 35.75 -12.65 26.95
N ALA A 73 36.07 -13.69 27.72
CA ALA A 73 35.14 -14.66 28.25
C ALA A 73 34.00 -13.99 29.03
N ILE A 74 32.76 -14.24 28.60
CA ILE A 74 31.62 -14.26 29.49
C ILE A 74 31.07 -15.68 29.38
N ASN A 75 31.21 -16.44 30.46
CA ASN A 75 30.52 -17.70 30.65
C ASN A 75 29.01 -17.40 30.69
N LEU A 76 28.29 -17.82 29.65
CA LEU A 76 26.87 -18.15 29.76
C LEU A 76 26.72 -19.60 29.32
N GLU A 77 26.28 -20.43 30.26
CA GLU A 77 25.98 -21.84 30.06
C GLU A 77 24.84 -21.98 29.04
N LEU A 78 25.09 -22.73 27.97
CA LEU A 78 24.10 -23.08 26.96
C LEU A 78 23.22 -24.23 27.47
N PRO A 79 21.89 -24.09 27.53
CA PRO A 79 21.03 -25.27 27.53
C PRO A 79 21.12 -25.92 26.14
N THR A 80 21.57 -27.17 26.14
CA THR A 80 21.61 -28.06 24.99
C THR A 80 20.22 -28.64 24.71
N THR A 81 20.05 -29.12 23.48
CA THR A 81 18.86 -29.78 22.88
C THR A 81 17.70 -28.88 22.46
N THR A 82 17.88 -28.19 21.32
CA THR A 82 16.77 -27.88 20.41
C THR A 82 16.87 -28.85 19.23
N THR A 83 15.90 -29.75 19.11
CA THR A 83 15.70 -30.64 17.96
C THR A 83 15.51 -29.79 16.70
N ILE A 84 16.46 -29.86 15.77
CA ILE A 84 16.34 -29.30 14.41
C ILE A 84 15.20 -30.07 13.72
N PRO A 85 14.17 -29.41 13.17
CA PRO A 85 13.14 -30.12 12.42
C PRO A 85 13.81 -30.84 11.24
N GLU A 86 13.58 -32.14 11.15
CA GLU A 86 14.14 -33.02 10.13
C GLU A 86 13.68 -32.53 8.74
N GLN A 87 14.58 -31.89 8.00
CA GLN A 87 14.32 -31.46 6.64
C GLN A 87 14.26 -32.70 5.74
N THR A 88 13.13 -32.89 5.06
CA THR A 88 12.99 -33.97 4.08
C THR A 88 13.71 -33.56 2.80
N ILE A 89 14.66 -34.39 2.34
CA ILE A 89 15.39 -34.17 1.08
C ILE A 89 14.97 -35.25 0.07
N HIS A 90 14.55 -34.81 -1.11
CA HIS A 90 14.20 -35.67 -2.23
C HIS A 90 15.29 -35.62 -3.30
N THR A 91 15.63 -36.76 -3.91
CA THR A 91 16.59 -36.81 -5.04
C THR A 91 15.83 -37.12 -6.33
N VAL A 92 15.87 -36.20 -7.29
CA VAL A 92 15.13 -36.24 -8.56
C VAL A 92 15.52 -37.49 -9.36
N GLN A 93 14.54 -38.29 -9.76
CA GLN A 93 14.74 -39.47 -10.60
C GLN A 93 14.68 -39.11 -12.09
N THR A 94 15.27 -39.96 -12.95
CA THR A 94 15.23 -39.75 -14.40
C THR A 94 13.78 -39.72 -14.90
N GLY A 95 13.38 -38.59 -15.49
CA GLY A 95 12.03 -38.36 -16.00
C GLY A 95 11.01 -37.84 -14.98
N GLU A 96 11.43 -37.59 -13.74
CA GLU A 96 10.58 -37.00 -12.69
C GLU A 96 10.53 -35.47 -12.85
N THR A 97 9.35 -34.87 -12.76
CA THR A 97 9.15 -33.42 -12.83
C THR A 97 8.88 -32.82 -11.44
N LEU A 98 9.02 -31.50 -11.27
CA LEU A 98 8.65 -30.85 -10.01
C LEU A 98 7.19 -31.11 -9.60
N SER A 99 6.29 -31.27 -10.58
CA SER A 99 4.89 -31.60 -10.32
C SER A 99 4.72 -32.99 -9.72
N ASP A 100 5.46 -33.98 -10.23
CA ASP A 100 5.44 -35.36 -9.70
C ASP A 100 5.97 -35.40 -8.27
N ILE A 101 7.03 -34.64 -7.98
CA ILE A 101 7.65 -34.53 -6.66
C ILE A 101 6.70 -33.79 -5.71
N ALA A 102 6.13 -32.67 -6.13
CA ALA A 102 5.16 -31.91 -5.35
C ALA A 102 3.96 -32.78 -4.95
N GLN A 103 3.42 -33.55 -5.89
CA GLN A 103 2.34 -34.49 -5.63
C GLN A 103 2.75 -35.59 -4.65
N LYS A 104 3.93 -36.19 -4.83
CA LYS A 104 4.48 -37.26 -3.98
C LYS A 104 4.62 -36.84 -2.52
N TYR A 105 5.00 -35.60 -2.27
CA TYR A 105 5.19 -35.08 -0.91
C TYR A 105 4.00 -34.26 -0.39
N GLY A 106 2.95 -34.10 -1.19
CA GLY A 106 1.78 -33.31 -0.82
C GLY A 106 2.14 -31.85 -0.51
N VAL A 107 2.97 -31.24 -1.36
CA VAL A 107 3.37 -29.81 -1.33
C VAL A 107 3.09 -29.17 -2.71
N THR A 108 3.29 -27.86 -2.88
CA THR A 108 3.17 -27.22 -4.21
C THR A 108 4.53 -27.16 -4.92
N VAL A 109 4.50 -27.09 -6.26
CA VAL A 109 5.70 -26.83 -7.08
C VAL A 109 6.40 -25.54 -6.62
N ASP A 110 5.63 -24.47 -6.41
CA ASP A 110 6.17 -23.19 -5.93
C ASP A 110 6.84 -23.29 -4.56
N ALA A 111 6.31 -24.10 -3.64
CA ALA A 111 6.92 -24.31 -2.33
C ALA A 111 8.27 -25.04 -2.47
N ILE A 112 8.38 -26.02 -3.36
CA ILE A 112 9.65 -26.68 -3.67
C ILE A 112 10.61 -25.68 -4.34
N LYS A 113 10.14 -24.86 -5.29
CA LYS A 113 10.96 -23.86 -5.97
C LYS A 113 11.53 -22.83 -5.00
N GLN A 114 10.70 -22.29 -4.11
CA GLN A 114 11.12 -21.34 -3.09
C GLN A 114 12.11 -21.96 -2.10
N ALA A 115 11.84 -23.19 -1.63
CA ALA A 115 12.74 -23.89 -0.72
C ALA A 115 14.11 -24.20 -1.33
N ASN A 116 14.20 -24.26 -2.67
CA ASN A 116 15.42 -24.63 -3.41
C ASN A 116 16.00 -23.51 -4.29
N GLY A 117 15.45 -22.30 -4.23
CA GLY A 117 15.89 -21.16 -5.05
C GLY A 117 15.75 -21.37 -6.56
N LEU A 118 14.80 -22.19 -7.01
CA LEU A 118 14.56 -22.46 -8.43
C LEU A 118 13.74 -21.33 -9.08
N ILE A 119 14.18 -20.87 -10.24
CA ILE A 119 13.55 -19.76 -10.98
C ILE A 119 12.46 -20.30 -11.93
N ASP A 120 12.72 -21.46 -12.54
CA ASP A 120 11.80 -22.15 -13.43
C ASP A 120 11.55 -23.59 -12.96
N ASP A 121 10.82 -24.37 -13.75
CA ASP A 121 10.40 -25.72 -13.38
C ASP A 121 11.43 -26.79 -13.80
N THR A 122 12.59 -26.37 -14.30
CA THR A 122 13.64 -27.26 -14.80
C THR A 122 14.39 -27.87 -13.62
N ILE A 123 14.46 -29.20 -13.62
CA ILE A 123 15.23 -29.98 -12.65
C ILE A 123 16.00 -31.09 -13.37
N ASP A 124 17.19 -31.39 -12.88
CA ASP A 124 18.05 -32.42 -13.47
C ASP A 124 17.96 -33.74 -12.67
N PRO A 125 17.99 -34.91 -13.34
CA PRO A 125 18.11 -36.19 -12.66
C PRO A 125 19.33 -36.22 -11.73
N GLY A 126 19.12 -36.60 -10.48
CA GLY A 126 20.14 -36.61 -9.42
C GLY A 126 20.20 -35.33 -8.58
N GLN A 127 19.47 -34.28 -8.94
CA GLN A 127 19.36 -33.05 -8.13
C GLN A 127 18.69 -33.34 -6.78
N LYS A 128 19.20 -32.77 -5.69
CA LYS A 128 18.59 -32.87 -4.36
C LYS A 128 17.74 -31.64 -4.09
N LEU A 129 16.47 -31.86 -3.78
CA LEU A 129 15.50 -30.82 -3.45
C LEU A 129 15.09 -30.94 -1.99
N VAL A 130 15.17 -29.83 -1.27
CA VAL A 130 14.56 -29.64 0.05
C VAL A 130 13.05 -29.63 -0.14
N ILE A 131 12.36 -30.57 0.51
CA ILE A 131 10.92 -30.66 0.51
C ILE A 131 10.40 -29.96 1.77
N PRO A 132 9.64 -28.86 1.65
CA PRO A 132 9.12 -28.15 2.80
C PRO A 132 8.09 -29.00 3.54
N SER A 133 8.24 -29.17 4.85
CA SER A 133 7.30 -29.91 5.69
C SER A 133 6.03 -29.07 5.90
N GLY A 134 5.04 -29.21 5.02
CA GLY A 134 3.76 -28.51 5.13
C GLY A 134 2.72 -29.09 4.18
N SER A 135 1.78 -29.86 4.74
CA SER A 135 0.67 -30.46 4.00
C SER A 135 -0.11 -29.42 3.19
N THR A 136 -0.20 -29.71 1.89
CA THR A 136 -1.21 -29.24 0.93
C THR A 136 -2.57 -29.01 1.56
N THR A 137 -2.98 -27.75 1.64
CA THR A 137 -4.37 -27.42 1.30
C THR A 137 -4.39 -27.20 -0.20
N THR A 138 -4.92 -28.17 -0.93
CA THR A 138 -5.31 -28.03 -2.33
C THR A 138 -6.22 -26.82 -2.46
N ILE A 139 -5.71 -25.73 -3.06
CA ILE A 139 -6.52 -24.56 -3.42
C ILE A 139 -7.27 -24.92 -4.70
N PRO A 140 -8.62 -24.97 -4.69
CA PRO A 140 -9.38 -25.10 -5.91
C PRO A 140 -9.15 -23.86 -6.76
N THR A 141 -8.68 -24.08 -7.99
CA THR A 141 -8.75 -23.11 -9.06
C THR A 141 -10.23 -22.74 -9.24
N GLY A 142 -10.57 -21.47 -8.98
CA GLY A 142 -11.92 -20.95 -9.15
C GLY A 142 -12.85 -21.24 -7.98
N THR A 143 -12.80 -20.41 -6.95
CA THR A 143 -14.02 -20.01 -6.23
C THR A 143 -13.77 -18.66 -5.57
N THR A 144 -14.44 -17.69 -6.16
CA THR A 144 -14.94 -16.46 -5.55
C THR A 144 -14.86 -16.46 -4.02
N VAL A 145 -14.19 -15.44 -3.47
CA VAL A 145 -14.67 -14.74 -2.27
C VAL A 145 -16.20 -14.79 -2.34
N PRO A 146 -16.95 -15.25 -1.30
CA PRO A 146 -18.41 -15.23 -1.36
C PRO A 146 -18.79 -13.87 -1.92
N PRO A 147 -19.48 -13.81 -3.08
CA PRO A 147 -19.64 -12.54 -3.76
C PRO A 147 -20.21 -11.59 -2.72
N ARG A 148 -19.63 -10.40 -2.62
CA ARG A 148 -20.40 -9.30 -2.06
C ARG A 148 -21.67 -9.32 -2.88
N THR A 149 -22.77 -9.80 -2.29
CA THR A 149 -24.08 -9.83 -2.96
C THR A 149 -24.55 -8.40 -3.25
N CYS A 150 -23.88 -7.44 -2.64
CA CYS A 150 -23.94 -6.04 -2.96
C CYS A 150 -22.93 -5.70 -4.07
N ASP A 151 -23.46 -5.42 -5.25
CA ASP A 151 -22.69 -4.74 -6.28
C ASP A 151 -22.35 -3.32 -5.79
N MET A 152 -21.13 -3.14 -5.28
CA MET A 152 -20.60 -1.85 -4.81
C MET A 152 -20.46 -0.82 -5.93
N ASN A 153 -20.63 -1.25 -7.19
CA ASN A 153 -20.58 -0.44 -8.38
C ASN A 153 -21.97 -0.21 -9.00
N MET A 154 -23.04 -0.52 -8.26
CA MET A 154 -24.37 -0.02 -8.60
C MET A 154 -24.33 1.51 -8.65
N ALA A 155 -24.46 2.07 -9.87
CA ALA A 155 -24.36 3.50 -10.13
C ALA A 155 -25.30 4.35 -9.27
N CYS A 156 -26.38 3.74 -8.81
CA CYS A 156 -27.42 4.33 -7.97
C CYS A 156 -27.09 4.36 -6.47
N ARG A 157 -26.01 3.73 -5.97
CA ARG A 157 -25.64 3.82 -4.54
C ARG A 157 -24.59 4.90 -4.31
N SER A 158 -24.71 5.68 -3.23
CA SER A 158 -23.65 6.62 -2.85
C SER A 158 -22.35 5.89 -2.54
N LYS A 159 -21.22 6.49 -2.94
CA LYS A 159 -19.86 6.14 -2.56
C LYS A 159 -19.45 6.82 -1.24
N LEU A 160 -20.30 7.68 -0.66
CA LEU A 160 -20.01 8.36 0.60
C LEU A 160 -20.18 7.44 1.81
N GLY A 161 -19.48 7.84 2.86
CA GLY A 161 -19.39 7.17 4.14
C GLY A 161 -18.89 8.13 5.21
N ILE A 162 -18.55 7.60 6.38
CA ILE A 162 -18.11 8.43 7.51
C ILE A 162 -16.87 7.85 8.16
N GLN A 163 -16.06 8.73 8.72
CA GLN A 163 -15.18 8.36 9.81
C GLN A 163 -15.90 8.56 11.14
N THR A 164 -15.75 7.59 12.05
CA THR A 164 -16.26 7.73 13.42
C THR A 164 -15.39 7.01 14.45
N GLN A 165 -15.53 7.45 15.70
CA GLN A 165 -14.97 6.84 16.90
C GLN A 165 -16.09 6.34 17.85
N PHE A 166 -17.36 6.35 17.40
CA PHE A 166 -18.54 6.05 18.22
C PHE A 166 -18.70 6.90 19.49
N GLN A 167 -18.18 8.15 19.47
CA GLN A 167 -18.28 9.08 20.61
C GLN A 167 -19.55 9.93 20.59
N LYS A 168 -20.31 9.92 19.48
CA LYS A 168 -21.57 10.65 19.31
C LYS A 168 -22.71 9.66 19.13
N HIS A 169 -23.92 10.05 19.53
CA HIS A 169 -25.13 9.27 19.26
C HIS A 169 -25.49 9.32 17.78
N GLY A 170 -26.41 8.45 17.34
CA GLY A 170 -26.92 8.44 15.96
C GLY A 170 -26.05 7.72 14.94
N VAL A 171 -24.80 7.35 15.26
CA VAL A 171 -23.90 6.67 14.30
C VAL A 171 -24.50 5.37 13.74
N MET A 172 -25.06 4.51 14.59
CA MET A 172 -25.69 3.27 14.12
C MET A 172 -26.98 3.51 13.35
N GLU A 173 -27.75 4.54 13.72
CA GLU A 173 -28.96 4.94 12.99
C GLU A 173 -28.60 5.45 11.60
N PHE A 174 -27.54 6.25 11.47
CA PHE A 174 -26.99 6.67 10.19
C PHE A 174 -26.58 5.46 9.34
N ILE A 175 -25.83 4.51 9.90
CA ILE A 175 -25.38 3.30 9.20
C ILE A 175 -26.57 2.46 8.73
N GLU A 176 -27.56 2.28 9.59
CA GLU A 176 -28.77 1.51 9.29
C GLU A 176 -29.63 2.19 8.23
N THR A 177 -29.76 3.51 8.30
CA THR A 177 -30.64 4.26 7.42
C THR A 177 -30.02 4.44 6.03
N THR A 178 -28.74 4.82 5.98
CA THR A 178 -28.09 5.23 4.72
C THR A 178 -27.32 4.11 4.02
N LYS A 179 -26.99 3.02 4.73
CA LYS A 179 -26.14 1.93 4.26
C LYS A 179 -24.86 2.49 3.57
N PRO A 180 -23.99 3.22 4.27
CA PRO A 180 -22.87 3.95 3.66
C PRO A 180 -21.90 3.01 2.94
N ALA A 181 -21.20 3.51 1.92
CA ALA A 181 -20.21 2.71 1.20
C ALA A 181 -19.04 2.32 2.09
N VAL A 182 -18.56 3.26 2.92
CA VAL A 182 -17.39 3.10 3.78
C VAL A 182 -17.72 3.56 5.21
N VAL A 183 -17.21 2.83 6.20
CA VAL A 183 -17.08 3.33 7.57
C VAL A 183 -15.64 3.14 7.99
N ARG A 184 -14.96 4.26 8.27
CA ARG A 184 -13.62 4.25 8.88
C ARG A 184 -13.74 4.34 10.39
N LEU A 185 -13.16 3.37 11.08
CA LEU A 185 -13.22 3.24 12.52
C LEU A 185 -11.86 3.50 13.16
N MET A 186 -11.82 4.49 14.04
CA MET A 186 -10.73 4.70 14.98
C MET A 186 -11.25 4.37 16.39
N GLY A 187 -11.25 3.09 16.73
CA GLY A 187 -11.94 2.53 17.91
C GLY A 187 -13.35 2.02 17.62
N GLY A 188 -14.06 1.60 18.68
CA GLY A 188 -15.42 1.03 18.57
C GLY A 188 -15.51 -0.27 17.77
N PHE A 189 -14.43 -1.06 17.76
CA PHE A 189 -14.33 -2.29 16.96
C PHE A 189 -15.32 -3.39 17.41
N ASP A 190 -15.80 -3.33 18.65
CA ASP A 190 -16.86 -4.18 19.19
C ASP A 190 -18.19 -4.04 18.43
N ARG A 191 -18.41 -2.90 17.75
CA ARG A 191 -19.63 -2.63 16.97
C ARG A 191 -19.61 -3.17 15.54
N THR A 192 -18.45 -3.62 15.05
CA THR A 192 -18.26 -4.04 13.65
C THR A 192 -19.20 -5.16 13.19
N ALA A 193 -19.53 -6.11 14.07
CA ALA A 193 -20.51 -7.15 13.79
C ALA A 193 -21.92 -6.57 13.55
N GLU A 194 -22.32 -5.61 14.38
CA GLU A 194 -23.61 -4.92 14.26
C GLU A 194 -23.66 -4.04 13.00
N ILE A 195 -22.56 -3.37 12.64
CA ILE A 195 -22.43 -2.63 11.38
C ILE A 195 -22.70 -3.58 10.20
N LYS A 196 -22.04 -4.75 10.16
CA LYS A 196 -22.23 -5.72 9.08
C LYS A 196 -23.63 -6.34 9.08
N GLN A 197 -24.25 -6.51 10.24
CA GLN A 197 -25.63 -6.97 10.31
C GLN A 197 -26.61 -5.94 9.71
N LYS A 198 -26.43 -4.65 10.04
CA LYS A 198 -27.32 -3.57 9.58
C LYS A 198 -27.00 -3.12 8.17
N SER A 199 -25.73 -3.11 7.77
CA SER A 199 -25.28 -2.71 6.44
C SER A 199 -24.20 -3.69 5.93
N PRO A 200 -24.62 -4.88 5.44
CA PRO A 200 -23.72 -5.94 4.99
C PRO A 200 -22.71 -5.50 3.92
N CYS A 201 -23.10 -4.50 3.14
CA CYS A 201 -22.34 -3.98 2.03
C CYS A 201 -21.37 -2.86 2.41
N THR A 202 -21.39 -2.35 3.65
CA THR A 202 -20.47 -1.29 4.08
C THR A 202 -19.05 -1.85 4.18
N PHE A 203 -18.11 -1.21 3.50
CA PHE A 203 -16.69 -1.49 3.65
C PHE A 203 -16.19 -0.89 4.96
N ILE A 204 -15.59 -1.70 5.84
CA ILE A 204 -15.08 -1.23 7.13
C ILE A 204 -13.56 -1.15 7.07
N VAL A 205 -13.04 0.06 7.29
CA VAL A 205 -11.60 0.32 7.47
C VAL A 205 -11.32 0.47 8.96
N GLY A 206 -10.37 -0.30 9.48
CA GLY A 206 -9.89 -0.14 10.86
C GLY A 206 -8.57 0.61 10.92
N ILE A 207 -8.46 1.57 11.84
CA ILE A 207 -7.18 2.19 12.23
C ILE A 207 -7.03 2.21 13.74
N ASN A 208 -5.85 1.83 14.23
CA ASN A 208 -5.54 1.81 15.67
C ASN A 208 -5.14 3.20 16.17
N TRP A 209 -5.31 3.46 17.47
CA TRP A 209 -5.05 4.78 18.08
C TRP A 209 -3.61 5.26 17.98
N ASP A 210 -2.63 4.35 18.00
CA ASP A 210 -1.24 4.74 17.78
C ASP A 210 -0.95 4.85 16.29
N THR A 211 -1.17 6.04 15.78
CA THR A 211 -1.07 6.36 14.36
C THR A 211 0.22 7.07 13.97
N SER A 212 1.05 7.46 14.94
CA SER A 212 2.25 8.26 14.68
C SER A 212 3.29 7.45 13.93
N PHE A 213 3.81 8.00 12.82
CA PHE A 213 4.89 7.34 12.09
C PHE A 213 6.13 7.17 12.98
N PRO A 214 6.75 5.98 12.99
CA PRO A 214 7.99 5.75 13.69
C PRO A 214 9.15 6.48 13.00
N ASP A 215 10.30 6.53 13.67
CA ASP A 215 11.55 6.96 13.03
C ASP A 215 11.83 6.10 11.79
N LYS A 216 12.02 6.77 10.65
CA LYS A 216 12.24 6.19 9.32
C LYS A 216 13.71 5.80 9.07
N ASN A 217 14.60 5.95 10.05
CA ASN A 217 16.01 5.57 9.95
C ASN A 217 16.29 4.09 10.30
N GLY A 218 15.29 3.33 10.78
CA GLY A 218 15.43 1.91 11.18
C GLY A 218 15.09 0.91 10.06
N ASP A 219 15.16 -0.39 10.34
CA ASP A 219 14.71 -1.43 9.39
C ASP A 219 13.17 -1.41 9.25
N PRO A 220 12.62 -1.18 8.05
CA PRO A 220 11.17 -1.12 7.83
C PRO A 220 10.46 -2.43 8.18
N SER A 221 11.12 -3.58 8.02
CA SER A 221 10.54 -4.88 8.34
C SER A 221 10.39 -5.08 9.85
N ILE A 222 11.35 -4.59 10.64
CA ILE A 222 11.27 -4.58 12.10
C ILE A 222 10.13 -3.66 12.53
N LYS A 223 10.01 -2.46 11.94
CA LYS A 223 8.90 -1.54 12.26
C LYS A 223 7.53 -2.10 11.90
N ALA A 224 7.41 -2.83 10.80
CA ALA A 224 6.17 -3.52 10.45
C ALA A 224 5.82 -4.63 11.47
N GLN A 225 6.82 -5.38 11.95
CA GLN A 225 6.61 -6.36 13.02
C GLN A 225 6.19 -5.71 14.34
N GLU A 226 6.86 -4.62 14.75
CA GLU A 226 6.49 -3.86 15.94
C GLU A 226 5.05 -3.35 15.86
N TRP A 227 4.63 -2.81 14.71
CA TRP A 227 3.25 -2.40 14.47
C TRP A 227 2.29 -3.58 14.59
N PHE A 228 2.62 -4.73 14.00
CA PHE A 228 1.77 -5.92 14.04
C PHE A 228 1.60 -6.46 15.46
N ASP A 229 2.70 -6.61 16.18
CA ASP A 229 2.73 -7.11 17.56
C ASP A 229 1.98 -6.16 18.50
N LYS A 230 2.15 -4.84 18.32
CA LYS A 230 1.44 -3.84 19.11
C LYS A 230 -0.08 -3.91 18.91
N ASN A 231 -0.53 -4.23 17.70
CA ASN A 231 -1.95 -4.17 17.33
C ASN A 231 -2.64 -5.55 17.28
N HIS A 232 -1.96 -6.61 17.73
CA HIS A 232 -2.32 -8.02 17.53
C HIS A 232 -3.76 -8.39 17.94
N GLU A 233 -4.32 -7.78 18.99
CA GLU A 233 -5.70 -8.08 19.41
C GLU A 233 -6.74 -7.44 18.48
N ASN A 234 -6.59 -6.15 18.16
CA ASN A 234 -7.55 -5.44 17.32
C ASN A 234 -7.58 -6.02 15.91
N ILE A 235 -6.41 -6.29 15.31
CA ILE A 235 -6.31 -6.74 13.92
C ILE A 235 -6.96 -8.10 13.65
N LYS A 236 -7.25 -8.90 14.69
CA LYS A 236 -7.99 -10.16 14.57
C LYS A 236 -9.47 -9.97 14.25
N ASN A 237 -10.03 -8.76 14.39
CA ASN A 237 -11.45 -8.49 14.13
C ASN A 237 -11.88 -9.00 12.74
N SER A 238 -12.91 -9.85 12.70
CA SER A 238 -13.35 -10.58 11.50
C SER A 238 -14.26 -9.78 10.57
N PHE A 239 -14.76 -8.63 11.01
CA PHE A 239 -15.69 -7.80 10.26
C PHE A 239 -15.02 -6.58 9.61
N ILE A 240 -13.76 -6.31 9.92
CA ILE A 240 -12.95 -5.26 9.29
C ILE A 240 -12.39 -5.79 7.96
N ASP A 241 -12.68 -5.08 6.87
CA ASP A 241 -12.29 -5.46 5.51
C ASP A 241 -10.80 -5.17 5.25
N CYS A 242 -10.28 -4.06 5.80
CA CYS A 242 -8.86 -3.74 5.74
C CYS A 242 -8.39 -2.95 6.97
N TRP A 243 -7.08 -3.05 7.25
CA TRP A 243 -6.41 -2.28 8.29
C TRP A 243 -5.46 -1.25 7.69
N GLU A 244 -5.61 0.01 8.09
CA GLU A 244 -4.59 1.04 7.87
C GLU A 244 -3.39 0.81 8.79
N GLY A 245 -2.23 1.33 8.38
CA GLY A 245 -1.01 1.34 9.18
C GLY A 245 -0.94 2.58 10.08
N TYR A 246 0.10 3.38 9.88
CA TYR A 246 0.23 4.72 10.47
C TYR A 246 -0.52 5.76 9.65
N ASN A 247 -0.89 6.89 10.25
CA ASN A 247 -1.72 7.92 9.62
C ASN A 247 -0.86 9.02 8.98
N GLU A 248 -1.22 9.43 7.77
CA GLU A 248 -0.63 10.60 7.09
C GLU A 248 0.87 10.53 6.82
N PHE A 249 1.30 9.59 5.99
CA PHE A 249 2.70 9.56 5.55
C PHE A 249 3.04 10.83 4.77
N VAL A 250 4.11 11.50 5.21
CA VAL A 250 4.72 12.65 4.53
C VAL A 250 6.21 12.37 4.39
N PRO A 251 6.74 12.24 3.16
CA PRO A 251 8.17 12.10 2.95
C PRO A 251 8.89 13.44 3.14
N ASP A 252 10.05 13.41 3.79
CA ASP A 252 10.99 14.53 3.81
C ASP A 252 11.48 14.81 2.38
N ARG A 253 11.49 16.09 1.98
CA ARG A 253 11.88 16.50 0.62
C ARG A 253 13.32 16.16 0.28
N ASP A 254 14.22 16.25 1.26
CA ASP A 254 15.66 15.99 1.05
C ASP A 254 15.98 14.49 1.06
N LYS A 255 15.03 13.66 1.51
CA LYS A 255 15.18 12.20 1.64
C LYS A 255 14.05 11.42 0.96
N ALA A 256 13.34 12.05 0.03
CA ALA A 256 12.08 11.53 -0.48
C ALA A 256 12.19 10.12 -1.07
N GLU A 257 13.22 9.86 -1.89
CA GLU A 257 13.46 8.51 -2.42
C GLU A 257 13.67 7.48 -1.31
N GLN A 258 14.56 7.79 -0.35
CA GLN A 258 14.87 6.89 0.75
C GLN A 258 13.63 6.59 1.60
N GLU A 259 12.89 7.62 2.01
CA GLU A 259 11.72 7.46 2.88
C GLU A 259 10.56 6.78 2.17
N MET A 260 10.34 7.08 0.88
CA MET A 260 9.30 6.41 0.10
C MET A 260 9.60 4.93 -0.12
N ARG A 261 10.86 4.57 -0.41
CA ARG A 261 11.30 3.17 -0.50
C ARG A 261 11.18 2.45 0.84
N TRP A 262 11.57 3.13 1.92
CA TRP A 262 11.39 2.61 3.28
C TRP A 262 9.92 2.31 3.55
N PHE A 263 9.02 3.25 3.23
CA PHE A 263 7.59 3.07 3.44
C PHE A 263 7.01 1.96 2.57
N SER A 264 7.49 1.82 1.34
CA SER A 264 7.16 0.70 0.45
C SER A 264 7.50 -0.65 1.09
N GLN A 265 8.73 -0.79 1.61
CA GLN A 265 9.19 -2.02 2.27
C GLN A 265 8.43 -2.30 3.57
N PHE A 266 8.11 -1.26 4.35
CA PHE A 266 7.28 -1.37 5.55
C PHE A 266 5.90 -1.92 5.20
N GLU A 267 5.24 -1.37 4.17
CA GLU A 267 3.91 -1.81 3.76
C GLU A 267 3.93 -3.24 3.21
N ILE A 268 4.94 -3.63 2.44
CA ILE A 268 5.11 -5.01 1.98
C ILE A 268 5.18 -5.97 3.17
N LYS A 269 6.02 -5.67 4.16
CA LYS A 269 6.13 -6.53 5.34
C LYS A 269 4.83 -6.55 6.15
N ARG A 270 4.15 -5.40 6.31
CA ARG A 270 2.87 -5.32 7.03
C ARG A 270 1.77 -6.12 6.34
N MET A 271 1.72 -6.07 5.01
CA MET A 271 0.81 -6.91 4.21
C MET A 271 1.06 -8.39 4.46
N GLN A 272 2.32 -8.86 4.37
CA GLN A 272 2.69 -10.25 4.68
C GLN A 272 2.25 -10.70 6.08
N LEU A 273 2.43 -9.82 7.08
CA LEU A 273 2.04 -10.11 8.45
C LEU A 273 0.52 -10.20 8.60
N LEU A 274 -0.23 -9.28 8.00
CA LEU A 274 -1.70 -9.33 7.99
C LEU A 274 -2.23 -10.56 7.24
N GLU A 275 -1.61 -10.91 6.10
CA GLU A 275 -1.95 -12.13 5.35
C GLU A 275 -1.80 -13.39 6.21
N SER A 276 -0.76 -13.45 7.07
CA SER A 276 -0.52 -14.61 7.95
C SER A 276 -1.66 -14.90 8.94
N ILE A 277 -2.53 -13.92 9.20
CA ILE A 277 -3.72 -14.04 10.04
C ILE A 277 -5.03 -13.86 9.26
N GLY A 278 -4.97 -13.97 7.93
CA GLY A 278 -6.14 -13.88 7.04
C GLY A 278 -6.74 -12.48 6.95
N LYS A 279 -5.94 -11.42 7.14
CA LYS A 279 -6.36 -10.01 7.08
C LYS A 279 -5.74 -9.29 5.89
N LYS A 280 -6.29 -8.12 5.56
CA LYS A 280 -5.81 -7.26 4.47
C LYS A 280 -5.41 -5.88 4.98
N ALA A 281 -4.38 -5.31 4.37
CA ALA A 281 -4.00 -3.92 4.52
C ALA A 281 -4.80 -2.99 3.60
N CYS A 282 -5.11 -1.79 4.11
CA CYS A 282 -5.19 -0.58 3.31
C CYS A 282 -3.83 0.13 3.42
N ILE A 283 -3.11 0.25 2.31
CA ILE A 283 -1.74 0.78 2.26
C ILE A 283 -1.74 2.23 1.78
N GLY A 284 -0.66 2.96 2.07
CA GLY A 284 -0.39 4.23 1.39
C GLY A 284 -1.24 5.39 1.90
N THR A 285 -1.56 5.42 3.19
CA THR A 285 -2.24 6.50 3.93
C THR A 285 -1.46 7.83 3.90
N PHE A 286 -1.20 8.37 2.71
CA PHE A 286 -0.48 9.63 2.52
C PHE A 286 -1.36 10.80 2.95
N SER A 287 -0.75 11.79 3.59
CA SER A 287 -1.41 13.07 3.82
C SER A 287 -1.84 13.71 2.49
N THR A 288 -2.89 14.52 2.51
CA THR A 288 -3.38 15.21 1.31
C THR A 288 -2.25 16.01 0.65
N GLY A 289 -2.15 15.90 -0.68
CA GLY A 289 -1.08 16.52 -1.47
C GLY A 289 0.28 15.82 -1.43
N ASN A 290 0.45 14.74 -0.65
CA ASN A 290 1.71 13.99 -0.52
C ASN A 290 1.69 12.61 -1.19
N PRO A 291 2.82 12.12 -1.73
CA PRO A 291 4.03 12.90 -2.04
C PRO A 291 3.73 14.02 -3.05
N PRO A 292 4.37 15.20 -2.92
CA PRO A 292 4.09 16.39 -3.74
C PRO A 292 4.67 16.30 -5.16
N GLU A 293 5.70 15.48 -5.35
CA GLU A 293 6.28 15.23 -6.67
C GLU A 293 5.73 13.93 -7.22
N PHE A 294 5.19 14.01 -8.43
CA PHE A 294 4.46 12.91 -9.04
C PHE A 294 5.34 11.66 -9.26
N ASN A 295 6.61 11.84 -9.63
CA ASN A 295 7.55 10.74 -9.81
C ASN A 295 7.93 10.02 -8.50
N TRP A 296 7.71 10.61 -7.32
CA TRP A 296 8.03 9.96 -6.06
C TRP A 296 7.15 8.74 -5.78
N TRP A 297 5.94 8.71 -6.36
CA TRP A 297 5.09 7.53 -6.34
C TRP A 297 5.78 6.29 -6.90
N LEU A 298 6.72 6.44 -7.85
CA LEU A 298 7.48 5.31 -8.41
C LEU A 298 8.31 4.57 -7.35
N TYR A 299 8.74 5.24 -6.29
CA TYR A 299 9.46 4.61 -5.17
C TYR A 299 8.57 3.76 -4.26
N PHE A 300 7.25 3.99 -4.32
CA PHE A 300 6.24 3.20 -3.60
C PHE A 300 5.65 2.07 -4.45
N LYS A 301 6.05 1.97 -5.72
CA LYS A 301 5.45 1.05 -6.70
C LYS A 301 5.45 -0.41 -6.23
N ASP A 302 6.53 -0.88 -5.62
CA ASP A 302 6.66 -2.28 -5.19
C ASP A 302 5.57 -2.68 -4.19
N ALA A 303 5.25 -1.79 -3.23
CA ALA A 303 4.13 -2.01 -2.31
C ALA A 303 2.80 -2.05 -3.06
N VAL A 304 2.60 -1.19 -4.06
CA VAL A 304 1.35 -1.19 -4.81
C VAL A 304 1.21 -2.43 -5.72
N ASP A 305 2.30 -2.90 -6.31
CA ASP A 305 2.34 -4.14 -7.09
C ASP A 305 2.05 -5.35 -6.19
N TYR A 306 2.67 -5.40 -5.01
CA TYR A 306 2.38 -6.44 -4.02
C TYR A 306 0.91 -6.40 -3.60
N ALA A 307 0.38 -5.22 -3.31
CA ALA A 307 -1.01 -5.04 -2.92
C ALA A 307 -1.97 -5.51 -4.01
N THR A 308 -1.68 -5.17 -5.27
CA THR A 308 -2.48 -5.57 -6.44
C THR A 308 -2.48 -7.08 -6.61
N LYS A 309 -1.31 -7.70 -6.53
CA LYS A 309 -1.16 -9.16 -6.69
C LYS A 309 -1.89 -9.94 -5.60
N ASN A 310 -1.92 -9.43 -4.37
CA ASN A 310 -2.43 -10.17 -3.22
C ASN A 310 -3.79 -9.69 -2.70
N GLY A 311 -4.49 -8.82 -3.44
CA GLY A 311 -5.85 -8.39 -3.10
C GLY A 311 -5.92 -7.53 -1.84
N HIS A 312 -4.97 -6.61 -1.69
CA HIS A 312 -5.01 -5.52 -0.71
C HIS A 312 -5.67 -4.28 -1.32
N TYR A 313 -5.65 -3.17 -0.58
CA TYR A 313 -6.33 -1.93 -0.93
C TYR A 313 -5.37 -0.75 -0.87
N LEU A 314 -5.60 0.27 -1.70
CA LEU A 314 -4.99 1.58 -1.52
C LEU A 314 -5.92 2.42 -0.63
N SER A 315 -5.35 3.19 0.28
CA SER A 315 -6.05 4.21 1.06
C SER A 315 -5.43 5.58 0.84
N LEU A 316 -6.23 6.64 0.73
CA LEU A 316 -5.74 8.02 0.61
C LEU A 316 -6.62 8.98 1.42
N HIS A 317 -6.04 10.12 1.80
CA HIS A 317 -6.79 11.28 2.29
C HIS A 317 -7.00 12.28 1.15
N GLU A 318 -8.21 12.83 1.05
CA GLU A 318 -8.56 13.88 0.08
C GLU A 318 -9.31 15.04 0.73
N TYR A 319 -8.59 16.12 0.99
CA TYR A 319 -9.18 17.37 1.46
C TYR A 319 -8.89 18.53 0.51
N ASP A 320 -9.83 19.47 0.38
CA ASP A 320 -9.61 20.68 -0.41
C ASP A 320 -10.33 21.88 0.22
N SER A 321 -9.97 23.11 -0.18
CA SER A 321 -10.51 24.32 0.44
C SER A 321 -10.45 25.53 -0.49
N PRO A 322 -11.43 26.45 -0.45
CA PRO A 322 -12.57 26.50 0.49
C PRO A 322 -13.77 25.62 0.07
N ARG A 323 -13.72 25.03 -1.13
CA ARG A 323 -14.67 24.03 -1.65
C ARG A 323 -13.94 22.74 -1.95
N MET A 324 -14.66 21.61 -1.97
CA MET A 324 -14.04 20.31 -2.30
C MET A 324 -13.50 20.25 -3.73
N ASN A 325 -13.93 21.15 -4.62
CA ASN A 325 -13.52 21.21 -6.02
C ASN A 325 -12.56 22.36 -6.36
N THR A 326 -12.00 23.05 -5.35
CA THR A 326 -11.19 24.27 -5.57
C THR A 326 -9.98 24.01 -6.46
N ASN A 327 -9.27 22.92 -6.22
CA ASN A 327 -8.08 22.49 -6.95
C ASN A 327 -8.38 21.27 -7.84
N PHE A 328 -9.64 21.06 -8.21
CA PHE A 328 -10.02 20.00 -9.13
C PHE A 328 -9.68 20.40 -10.56
N GLY A 329 -8.73 19.70 -11.16
CA GLY A 329 -8.25 20.00 -12.51
C GLY A 329 -9.35 19.87 -13.57
N SER A 330 -9.29 20.71 -14.61
CA SER A 330 -10.21 20.63 -15.75
C SER A 330 -10.03 19.36 -16.59
N ASP A 331 -8.91 18.66 -16.41
CA ASP A 331 -8.63 17.32 -16.90
C ASP A 331 -9.36 16.22 -16.12
N GLY A 332 -10.12 16.58 -15.08
CA GLY A 332 -10.79 15.65 -14.18
C GLY A 332 -9.83 15.00 -13.18
N MET A 333 -8.61 15.53 -13.01
CA MET A 333 -7.57 14.96 -12.17
C MET A 333 -7.05 16.04 -11.20
N GLY A 334 -7.56 16.13 -9.98
CA GLY A 334 -7.04 17.09 -8.99
C GLY A 334 -5.71 16.63 -8.36
N TRP A 335 -5.10 17.50 -7.53
CA TRP A 335 -3.91 17.16 -6.72
C TRP A 335 -4.26 16.88 -5.24
N THR A 336 -5.39 17.43 -4.81
CA THR A 336 -5.99 17.27 -3.48
C THR A 336 -7.20 16.33 -3.56
N THR A 337 -8.33 16.80 -4.12
CA THR A 337 -9.50 15.98 -4.43
C THR A 337 -9.38 15.32 -5.80
N GLY A 338 -9.75 14.05 -5.94
CA GLY A 338 -9.61 13.27 -7.17
C GLY A 338 -8.16 12.97 -7.54
N ARG A 339 -7.25 13.06 -6.56
CA ARG A 339 -5.80 12.90 -6.77
C ARG A 339 -5.41 11.48 -7.11
N TYR A 340 -6.21 10.50 -6.71
CA TYR A 340 -6.01 9.12 -7.09
C TYR A 340 -5.94 8.93 -8.60
N ARG A 341 -6.72 9.69 -9.41
CA ARG A 341 -6.69 9.55 -10.86
C ARG A 341 -5.30 9.81 -11.43
N ARG A 342 -4.56 10.77 -10.85
CA ARG A 342 -3.16 11.02 -11.19
C ARG A 342 -2.32 9.81 -10.84
N VAL A 343 -2.39 9.34 -9.60
CA VAL A 343 -1.63 8.16 -9.14
C VAL A 343 -1.87 6.94 -10.06
N TYR A 344 -3.13 6.65 -10.39
CA TYR A 344 -3.50 5.48 -11.20
C TYR A 344 -3.04 5.61 -12.65
N SER A 345 -3.06 6.82 -13.21
CA SER A 345 -2.56 7.06 -14.58
C SER A 345 -1.08 6.70 -14.78
N MET A 346 -0.27 6.72 -13.71
CA MET A 346 1.14 6.34 -13.78
C MET A 346 1.33 4.84 -13.87
N PHE A 347 0.56 4.10 -13.07
CA PHE A 347 0.87 2.70 -12.84
C PHE A 347 0.07 1.75 -13.71
N GLY A 348 -1.02 2.21 -14.33
CA GLY A 348 -1.80 1.41 -15.27
C GLY A 348 -2.49 0.18 -14.66
N PHE A 349 -2.71 0.17 -13.34
CA PHE A 349 -3.46 -0.88 -12.63
C PHE A 349 -4.73 -0.33 -11.98
N SER A 350 -5.63 -1.23 -11.56
CA SER A 350 -6.85 -0.93 -10.81
C SER A 350 -6.83 -1.63 -9.43
N LEU A 351 -5.92 -1.20 -8.55
CA LEU A 351 -5.99 -1.56 -7.13
C LEU A 351 -7.30 -0.98 -6.56
N PRO A 352 -8.08 -1.70 -5.74
CA PRO A 352 -9.27 -1.09 -5.16
C PRO A 352 -8.88 0.03 -4.18
N LEU A 353 -9.52 1.19 -4.33
CA LEU A 353 -9.23 2.40 -3.56
C LEU A 353 -10.29 2.68 -2.51
N VAL A 354 -9.87 3.05 -1.31
CA VAL A 354 -10.73 3.66 -0.29
C VAL A 354 -10.19 5.05 0.03
N ILE A 355 -11.03 6.09 -0.05
CA ILE A 355 -10.65 7.38 0.51
C ILE A 355 -11.01 7.35 2.00
N THR A 356 -9.99 7.27 2.85
CA THR A 356 -10.18 7.01 4.28
C THR A 356 -10.48 8.29 5.07
N GLU A 357 -10.13 9.45 4.51
CA GLU A 357 -10.55 10.73 5.02
C GLU A 357 -10.86 11.71 3.88
N SER A 358 -11.94 12.48 4.02
CA SER A 358 -12.32 13.49 3.05
C SER A 358 -13.16 14.62 3.62
N GLY A 359 -13.12 15.77 2.97
CA GLY A 359 -13.94 16.92 3.31
C GLY A 359 -13.31 18.23 2.90
N ILE A 360 -13.74 19.32 3.54
CA ILE A 360 -13.07 20.61 3.43
C ILE A 360 -12.04 20.74 4.56
N ASP A 361 -10.78 20.98 4.20
CA ASP A 361 -9.70 21.29 5.13
C ASP A 361 -8.73 22.32 4.52
N SER A 362 -8.45 23.39 5.26
CA SER A 362 -7.46 24.40 4.90
C SER A 362 -6.11 24.28 5.61
N GLY A 363 -5.81 23.16 6.29
CA GLY A 363 -4.48 22.92 6.85
C GLY A 363 -4.42 22.14 8.17
N GLY A 364 -5.33 21.20 8.42
CA GLY A 364 -5.30 20.32 9.58
C GLY A 364 -5.50 21.03 10.92
N CYS A 365 -6.12 22.22 10.92
CA CYS A 365 -6.36 23.01 12.12
C CYS A 365 -7.76 22.75 12.69
N PRO A 366 -7.90 22.03 13.81
CA PRO A 366 -9.17 21.40 14.22
C PRO A 366 -10.36 22.36 14.42
N GLY A 367 -10.08 23.59 14.87
CA GLY A 367 -11.11 24.59 15.18
C GLY A 367 -11.47 25.53 14.04
N THR A 368 -10.65 25.64 12.99
CA THR A 368 -10.81 26.71 11.98
C THR A 368 -10.60 26.28 10.53
N CYS A 369 -10.22 25.02 10.29
CA CYS A 369 -9.92 24.57 8.94
C CYS A 369 -11.02 23.72 8.29
N GLY A 370 -11.95 23.18 9.09
CA GLY A 370 -13.02 22.32 8.60
C GLY A 370 -14.12 23.07 7.87
N TRP A 371 -15.03 22.32 7.24
CA TRP A 371 -16.11 22.85 6.39
C TRP A 371 -16.93 23.98 7.05
N ARG A 372 -17.17 23.93 8.37
CA ARG A 372 -17.95 24.95 9.10
C ARG A 372 -17.30 26.33 9.11
N SER A 373 -15.98 26.38 8.89
CA SER A 373 -15.23 27.63 8.83
C SER A 373 -15.23 28.26 7.44
N HIS A 374 -15.66 27.51 6.42
CA HIS A 374 -15.62 27.93 5.02
C HIS A 374 -17.01 28.06 4.39
N THR A 375 -17.99 27.30 4.89
CA THR A 375 -19.32 27.24 4.28
C THR A 375 -20.42 26.77 5.24
N ASP A 376 -21.68 26.84 4.80
CA ASP A 376 -22.85 26.35 5.52
C ASP A 376 -23.24 24.93 5.12
N ALA A 377 -24.15 24.30 5.88
CA ALA A 377 -24.55 22.91 5.66
C ALA A 377 -25.20 22.64 4.29
N ASN A 378 -25.99 23.60 3.76
CA ASN A 378 -26.62 23.46 2.45
C ASN A 378 -25.56 23.56 1.34
N SER A 379 -24.60 24.45 1.52
CA SER A 379 -23.49 24.62 0.61
C SER A 379 -22.53 23.41 0.63
N TYR A 380 -22.25 22.84 1.80
CA TYR A 380 -21.36 21.69 1.94
C TYR A 380 -22.00 20.39 1.41
N ILE A 381 -23.32 20.20 1.56
CA ILE A 381 -23.96 19.02 0.95
C ILE A 381 -23.87 19.05 -0.58
N GLU A 382 -23.87 20.23 -1.22
CA GLU A 382 -23.65 20.32 -2.67
C GLU A 382 -22.20 19.92 -3.05
N ASP A 383 -21.21 20.23 -2.22
CA ASP A 383 -19.84 19.72 -2.42
C ASP A 383 -19.78 18.19 -2.30
N LEU A 384 -20.45 17.62 -1.29
CA LEU A 384 -20.50 16.18 -1.08
C LEU A 384 -21.24 15.46 -2.22
N LYS A 385 -22.33 16.03 -2.75
CA LYS A 385 -23.04 15.51 -3.93
C LYS A 385 -22.15 15.51 -5.16
N TRP A 386 -21.44 16.62 -5.41
CA TRP A 386 -20.48 16.70 -6.48
C TRP A 386 -19.38 15.65 -6.31
N TYR A 387 -18.81 15.53 -5.11
CA TYR A 387 -17.74 14.58 -4.83
C TYR A 387 -18.19 13.12 -5.01
N ASP A 388 -19.38 12.77 -4.51
CA ASP A 388 -20.02 11.47 -4.75
C ASP A 388 -20.18 11.18 -6.26
N SER A 389 -20.55 12.20 -7.06
CA SER A 389 -20.66 12.06 -8.52
C SER A 389 -19.30 11.84 -9.20
N VAL A 390 -18.21 12.38 -8.65
CA VAL A 390 -16.84 12.16 -9.14
C VAL A 390 -16.43 10.72 -8.81
N LEU A 391 -16.59 10.28 -7.57
CA LEU A 391 -16.21 8.92 -7.13
C LEU A 391 -16.97 7.83 -7.88
N LYS A 392 -18.24 8.05 -8.22
CA LYS A 392 -19.08 7.11 -8.99
C LYS A 392 -18.60 6.89 -10.43
N GLN A 393 -17.77 7.77 -10.99
CA GLN A 393 -17.21 7.59 -12.33
C GLN A 393 -16.12 6.52 -12.37
N ASP A 394 -15.54 6.17 -11.22
CA ASP A 394 -14.37 5.31 -11.10
C ASP A 394 -14.73 4.02 -10.36
N SER A 395 -14.90 2.92 -11.11
CA SER A 395 -15.34 1.62 -10.57
C SER A 395 -14.37 0.96 -9.59
N TYR A 396 -13.10 1.39 -9.58
CA TYR A 396 -12.08 0.95 -8.62
C TYR A 396 -12.17 1.68 -7.28
N VAL A 397 -12.94 2.77 -7.19
CA VAL A 397 -13.19 3.50 -5.94
C VAL A 397 -14.30 2.78 -5.16
N ILE A 398 -13.96 2.25 -4.00
CA ILE A 398 -14.90 1.61 -3.08
C ILE A 398 -15.81 2.66 -2.45
N GLY A 399 -15.23 3.76 -1.99
CA GLY A 399 -15.95 4.91 -1.43
C GLY A 399 -15.04 5.86 -0.66
N ALA A 400 -15.64 6.87 -0.03
CA ALA A 400 -14.96 7.89 0.73
C ALA A 400 -15.61 8.11 2.10
N ALA A 401 -14.79 8.15 3.16
CA ALA A 401 -15.23 8.49 4.50
C ALA A 401 -15.10 10.01 4.74
N ILE A 402 -16.21 10.64 5.10
CA ILE A 402 -16.24 12.07 5.45
C ILE A 402 -15.69 12.25 6.87
N PHE A 403 -14.73 13.16 7.01
CA PHE A 403 -14.18 13.58 8.29
C PHE A 403 -14.98 14.77 8.85
N HIS A 404 -15.61 14.67 10.03
CA HIS A 404 -15.77 13.46 10.84
C HIS A 404 -17.06 13.50 11.66
N TYR A 405 -17.51 12.31 12.07
CA TYR A 405 -18.62 12.10 12.99
C TYR A 405 -18.03 11.68 14.35
N GLY A 406 -17.53 12.64 15.14
CA GLY A 406 -16.67 12.31 16.28
C GLY A 406 -16.13 13.46 17.14
N GLN A 407 -14.95 13.21 17.72
CA GLN A 407 -14.37 13.78 18.95
C GLN A 407 -14.44 15.30 19.20
N TYR A 408 -14.50 15.65 20.49
CA TYR A 408 -14.19 17.00 21.01
C TYR A 408 -12.84 17.52 20.50
N GLY A 409 -12.79 18.77 20.09
CA GLY A 409 -11.60 19.44 19.58
C GLY A 409 -11.52 19.56 18.06
N TRP A 410 -12.34 18.83 17.29
CA TRP A 410 -12.42 18.92 15.82
C TRP A 410 -13.78 19.46 15.36
N GLU A 411 -14.32 20.44 16.08
CA GLU A 411 -15.69 20.93 15.90
C GLU A 411 -15.93 21.50 14.51
N SER A 412 -14.92 22.13 13.87
CA SER A 412 -15.08 22.71 12.53
C SER A 412 -15.34 21.67 11.44
N PHE A 413 -15.05 20.40 11.71
CA PHE A 413 -15.23 19.27 10.81
C PHE A 413 -16.46 18.42 11.14
N GLU A 414 -17.09 18.65 12.29
CA GLU A 414 -18.20 17.84 12.78
C GLU A 414 -19.38 17.89 11.79
N ILE A 415 -19.90 16.73 11.40
CA ILE A 415 -21.03 16.59 10.47
C ILE A 415 -22.38 16.42 11.18
N HIS A 416 -22.38 16.05 12.47
CA HIS A 416 -23.58 15.95 13.28
C HIS A 416 -23.77 17.18 14.19
N PRO A 417 -24.99 17.74 14.31
CA PRO A 417 -26.24 17.26 13.71
C PRO A 417 -26.54 17.82 12.31
N GLU A 418 -25.81 18.82 11.81
CA GLU A 418 -26.25 19.65 10.68
C GLU A 418 -26.38 18.90 9.36
N LEU A 419 -25.54 17.87 9.11
CA LEU A 419 -25.64 17.04 7.91
C LEU A 419 -26.39 15.74 8.16
N ILE A 420 -26.24 15.17 9.35
CA ILE A 420 -26.80 13.85 9.71
C ILE A 420 -28.25 13.95 10.17
N GLY A 421 -28.58 14.98 10.95
CA GLY A 421 -29.82 15.12 11.68
C GLY A 421 -29.69 14.73 13.15
N ASP A 422 -30.75 14.98 13.92
CA ASP A 422 -30.89 14.60 15.33
C ASP A 422 -32.37 14.41 15.69
N ASN A 423 -32.65 13.67 16.77
CA ASN A 423 -34.00 13.43 17.30
C ASN A 423 -35.01 12.89 16.27
N GLY A 424 -34.57 11.97 15.39
CA GLY A 424 -35.40 11.33 14.38
C GLY A 424 -35.68 12.17 13.12
N ASN A 425 -35.10 13.36 13.01
CA ASN A 425 -35.14 14.15 11.77
C ASN A 425 -33.88 13.90 10.95
N ASN A 426 -34.05 13.45 9.70
CA ASN A 426 -32.93 13.26 8.79
C ASN A 426 -32.34 14.60 8.32
N GLY A 427 -31.03 14.74 8.43
CA GLY A 427 -30.29 15.86 7.86
C GLY A 427 -30.14 15.76 6.33
N PRO A 428 -29.56 16.78 5.69
CA PRO A 428 -29.41 16.84 4.24
C PRO A 428 -28.53 15.72 3.66
N LEU A 429 -27.52 15.23 4.40
CA LEU A 429 -26.69 14.09 3.94
C LEU A 429 -27.48 12.78 3.94
N VAL A 430 -28.21 12.49 5.02
CA VAL A 430 -29.06 11.29 5.10
C VAL A 430 -30.15 11.34 4.04
N SER A 431 -30.79 12.49 3.86
CA SER A 431 -31.81 12.70 2.84
C SER A 431 -31.27 12.50 1.42
N TYR A 432 -30.07 13.01 1.13
CA TYR A 432 -29.42 12.79 -0.16
C TYR A 432 -29.11 11.31 -0.40
N MET A 433 -28.45 10.63 0.54
CA MET A 433 -28.06 9.23 0.37
C MET A 433 -29.28 8.31 0.16
N ASN A 434 -30.38 8.57 0.87
CA ASN A 434 -31.63 7.83 0.73
C ASN A 434 -32.41 8.17 -0.56
N SER A 435 -32.19 9.34 -1.15
CA SER A 435 -32.86 9.74 -2.39
C SER A 435 -32.32 9.01 -3.63
N LEU A 436 -31.13 8.42 -3.53
CA LEU A 436 -30.51 7.68 -4.62
C LEU A 436 -31.18 6.31 -4.73
N THR A 437 -31.91 6.09 -5.82
CA THR A 437 -32.70 4.87 -6.04
C THR A 437 -31.96 3.90 -6.94
N CYS A 438 -31.67 2.73 -6.38
CA CYS A 438 -31.49 1.45 -7.07
C CYS A 438 -32.83 0.70 -7.01
#